data_AF-A0A0B7BY78-F1
#
_entry.id   AF-A0A0B7BY78-F1
#
_cell.length_a   1.000
_cell.length_b   1.000
_cell.length_c   1.000
_cell.angle_alpha   90.00
_cell.angle_beta   90.00
_cell.angle_gamma   90.00
#
_symmetry.space_group_name_H-M   'P 1'
#
loop_
_entity.id
_entity.type
_entity.pdbx_description
1 polymer ?
#
loop_
_entity_poly.entity_id
_entity_poly.type
_entity_poly.pdbx_seq_one_letter_code
_entity_poly.pdbx_strand_id
1 'polypeptide(L)'
;FADQDMDLFIVQSFSKNFGLYNERTGNLIVISKDQKKLSDIRSQMEIQIRILWSNPPNHGARIVATVLNNNSYFEEWKQQVTTMANRITQMRYELNDNLKKLGTPG
;
A
#
# COMPACT_ATOMS: atom_id res chain seq x y z
N PHE A 1 -11.38 13.27 4.40
CA PHE A 1 -11.04 13.30 2.96
C PHE A 1 -12.13 12.63 2.12
N ALA A 2 -12.39 11.32 2.27
CA ALA A 2 -13.51 10.68 1.55
C ALA A 2 -14.87 11.31 1.93
N ASP A 3 -15.06 11.69 3.19
CA ASP A 3 -16.28 12.35 3.68
C ASP A 3 -16.39 13.84 3.32
N GLN A 4 -15.38 14.41 2.63
CA GLN A 4 -15.35 15.83 2.26
C GLN A 4 -15.87 16.08 0.83
N ASP A 5 -16.50 15.09 0.21
CA ASP A 5 -17.08 15.19 -1.14
C ASP A 5 -16.07 15.64 -2.21
N MET A 6 -14.84 15.14 -2.12
CA MET A 6 -13.76 15.44 -3.05
C MET A 6 -13.41 14.21 -3.88
N ASP A 7 -13.13 14.42 -5.16
CA ASP A 7 -12.51 13.40 -6.00
C ASP A 7 -11.08 13.11 -5.49
N LEU A 8 -10.72 11.82 -5.41
CA LEU A 8 -9.43 11.40 -4.87
C LEU A 8 -8.72 10.39 -5.78
N PHE A 9 -7.41 10.54 -5.86
CA PHE A 9 -6.51 9.52 -6.37
C PHE A 9 -5.71 8.93 -5.21
N ILE A 10 -5.69 7.60 -5.10
CA ILE A 10 -4.92 6.87 -4.11
C ILE A 10 -3.99 5.91 -4.84
N VAL A 11 -2.69 6.04 -4.57
CA VAL A 11 -1.67 5.11 -5.09
C VAL A 11 -1.27 4.17 -3.97
N GLN A 12 -1.58 2.89 -4.13
CA GLN A 12 -1.25 1.86 -3.15
C GLN A 12 -0.07 1.02 -3.62
N SER A 13 0.90 0.80 -2.74
CA SER A 13 2.02 -0.12 -2.97
C SER A 13 1.96 -1.26 -1.96
N PHE A 14 2.16 -2.49 -2.45
CA PHE A 14 2.30 -3.68 -1.61
C PHE A 14 3.76 -4.06 -1.32
N SER A 15 4.73 -3.21 -1.70
CA SER A 15 6.16 -3.56 -1.56
C SER A 15 6.59 -3.78 -0.10
N LYS A 16 6.05 -3.00 0.84
CA LYS A 16 6.50 -3.03 2.25
C LYS A 16 5.59 -3.88 3.14
N ASN A 17 4.28 -3.65 3.08
CA ASN A 17 3.32 -4.32 3.95
C ASN A 17 3.09 -5.80 3.57
N PHE A 18 3.43 -6.20 2.35
CA PHE A 18 3.44 -7.61 1.92
C PHE A 18 4.85 -8.15 1.65
N GLY A 19 5.90 -7.32 1.79
CA GLY A 19 7.27 -7.72 1.43
C GLY A 19 7.50 -7.97 -0.07
N LEU A 20 6.56 -7.56 -0.94
CA LEU A 20 6.57 -7.80 -2.38
C LEU A 20 7.39 -6.76 -3.15
N TYR A 21 8.60 -6.46 -2.68
CA TYR A 21 9.44 -5.38 -3.20
C TYR A 21 9.66 -5.49 -4.71
N ASN A 22 10.07 -6.66 -5.20
CA ASN A 22 10.45 -6.87 -6.60
C ASN A 22 9.33 -7.47 -7.46
N GLU A 23 8.19 -7.83 -6.86
CA GLU A 23 7.00 -8.32 -7.57
C GLU A 23 6.15 -7.19 -8.18
N ARG A 24 6.53 -5.93 -7.90
CA ARG A 24 5.98 -4.71 -8.50
C ARG A 24 4.44 -4.64 -8.39
N THR A 25 3.93 -4.98 -7.21
CA THR A 25 2.49 -5.07 -6.95
C THR A 25 1.96 -3.80 -6.28
N GLY A 26 0.90 -3.23 -6.85
CA GLY A 26 0.24 -2.03 -6.39
C GLY A 26 -1.04 -1.77 -7.18
N ASN A 27 -1.76 -0.71 -6.84
CA ASN A 27 -2.93 -0.27 -7.59
C ASN A 27 -3.07 1.26 -7.56
N LEU A 28 -3.85 1.77 -8.52
CA LEU A 28 -4.37 3.13 -8.53
C LEU A 28 -5.87 3.05 -8.27
N ILE A 29 -6.34 3.75 -7.25
CA ILE A 29 -7.77 3.84 -6.91
C ILE A 29 -8.20 5.28 -7.18
N VAL A 30 -9.32 5.42 -7.89
CA VAL A 30 -9.97 6.71 -8.15
C VAL A 30 -11.33 6.70 -7.48
N ILE A 31 -11.58 7.71 -6.64
CA ILE A 31 -12.86 7.89 -5.94
C ILE A 31 -13.51 9.14 -6.52
N SER A 32 -14.75 9.01 -6.97
CA SER A 32 -15.60 10.12 -7.40
C SER A 32 -17.06 9.74 -7.21
N LYS A 33 -17.93 10.73 -6.99
CA LYS A 33 -19.39 10.55 -7.01
C LYS A 33 -19.96 10.48 -8.42
N ASP A 34 -19.21 10.98 -9.41
CA ASP A 34 -19.62 10.98 -10.81
C ASP A 34 -19.17 9.69 -11.51
N GLN A 35 -20.13 8.79 -11.73
CA GLN A 35 -19.87 7.51 -12.39
C GLN A 35 -19.37 7.67 -13.82
N LYS A 36 -19.80 8.71 -14.55
CA LYS A 36 -19.35 8.99 -15.90
C LYS A 36 -17.89 9.44 -15.89
N LYS A 37 -17.53 10.31 -14.94
CA LYS A 37 -16.14 10.71 -14.73
C LYS A 37 -15.24 9.51 -14.44
N LEU A 38 -15.70 8.55 -13.62
CA LEU A 38 -14.94 7.32 -13.35
C LEU A 38 -14.72 6.48 -14.63
N SER A 39 -15.74 6.32 -15.48
CA SER A 39 -15.56 5.62 -16.76
C SER A 39 -14.60 6.33 -17.70
N ASP A 40 -14.67 7.66 -17.77
CA ASP A 40 -13.81 8.48 -18.61
C ASP A 40 -12.35 8.37 -18.13
N ILE A 41 -12.10 8.52 -16.83
CA ILE A 41 -10.76 8.35 -16.23
C ILE A 41 -10.23 6.94 -16.49
N ARG A 42 -11.04 5.91 -16.28
CA ARG A 42 -10.63 4.52 -16.53
C ARG A 42 -10.20 4.31 -17.97
N SER A 43 -10.97 4.81 -18.94
CA SER A 43 -10.64 4.67 -20.36
C SER A 43 -9.27 5.30 -20.70
N GLN A 44 -8.99 6.49 -20.15
CA GLN A 44 -7.72 7.17 -20.37
C GLN A 44 -6.55 6.44 -19.70
N MET A 45 -6.75 5.93 -18.48
CA MET A 45 -5.74 5.13 -17.78
C MET A 45 -5.42 3.82 -18.52
N GLU A 46 -6.43 3.15 -19.09
CA GLU A 46 -6.22 1.93 -19.89
C GLU A 46 -5.39 2.21 -21.17
N ILE A 47 -5.57 3.38 -21.80
CA ILE A 47 -4.70 3.82 -22.91
C ILE A 47 -3.25 3.99 -22.44
N GLN A 48 -3.02 4.67 -21.31
CA GLN A 48 -1.68 4.88 -20.76
C GLN A 48 -1.01 3.55 -20.38
N ILE A 49 -1.73 2.65 -19.72
CA ILE A 49 -1.25 1.32 -19.36
C ILE A 49 -0.83 0.55 -20.61
N ARG A 50 -1.66 0.59 -21.67
CA ARG A 50 -1.40 -0.13 -22.92
C ARG A 50 -0.10 0.31 -23.60
N ILE A 51 0.19 1.61 -23.60
CA ILE A 51 1.40 2.16 -24.25
C ILE A 51 2.66 2.02 -23.40
N LEU A 52 2.54 2.02 -22.06
CA LEU A 52 3.70 1.99 -21.18
C LEU A 52 4.19 0.56 -20.88
N TRP A 53 3.27 -0.37 -20.59
CA TRP A 53 3.65 -1.74 -20.20
C TRP A 53 2.64 -2.81 -20.63
N SER A 54 1.66 -2.48 -21.47
CA SER A 54 0.59 -3.37 -21.95
C SER A 54 -0.38 -3.85 -20.86
N ASN A 55 0.11 -4.64 -19.91
CA ASN A 55 -0.66 -5.20 -18.79
C ASN A 55 0.25 -5.44 -17.57
N PRO A 56 -0.27 -5.33 -16.32
CA PRO A 56 0.54 -5.42 -15.11
C PRO A 56 0.98 -6.86 -14.80
N PRO A 57 2.06 -7.06 -14.02
CA PRO A 57 2.52 -8.38 -13.58
C PRO A 57 1.49 -9.08 -12.69
N ASN A 58 1.29 -10.37 -12.94
CA ASN A 58 0.20 -11.15 -12.35
C ASN A 58 0.57 -11.80 -11.00
N HIS A 59 1.82 -12.21 -10.80
CA HIS A 59 2.21 -13.07 -9.68
C HIS A 59 1.95 -12.44 -8.31
N GLY A 60 2.54 -11.28 -8.01
CA GLY A 60 2.29 -10.60 -6.75
C GLY A 60 0.85 -10.13 -6.57
N ALA A 61 0.14 -9.80 -7.66
CA ALA A 61 -1.28 -9.48 -7.61
C ALA A 61 -2.13 -10.68 -7.13
N ARG A 62 -1.80 -11.91 -7.58
CA ARG A 62 -2.42 -13.14 -7.08
C ARG A 62 -2.11 -13.43 -5.63
N ILE A 63 -0.88 -13.18 -5.17
CA ILE A 63 -0.53 -13.34 -3.75
C ILE A 63 -1.40 -12.41 -2.90
N VAL A 64 -1.43 -11.12 -3.23
CA VAL A 64 -2.24 -10.13 -2.51
C VAL A 64 -3.72 -10.51 -2.54
N ALA A 65 -4.27 -10.88 -3.70
CA ALA A 65 -5.65 -11.31 -3.81
C ALA A 65 -5.95 -12.57 -2.98
N THR A 66 -5.03 -13.53 -2.94
CA THR A 66 -5.21 -14.78 -2.17
C THR A 66 -5.24 -14.50 -0.67
N VAL A 67 -4.34 -13.65 -0.19
CA VAL A 67 -4.27 -13.27 1.23
C VAL A 67 -5.47 -12.43 1.64
N LEU A 68 -5.82 -11.40 0.86
CA LEU A 68 -6.89 -10.46 1.24
C LEU A 68 -8.31 -11.05 1.13
N ASN A 69 -8.52 -12.06 0.27
CA ASN A 69 -9.82 -12.71 0.11
C ASN A 69 -10.00 -13.98 0.97
N ASN A 70 -9.01 -14.35 1.78
CA ASN A 70 -9.10 -15.48 2.71
C ASN A 70 -8.99 -14.97 4.14
N ASN A 71 -10.04 -15.14 4.95
CA ASN A 71 -10.09 -14.60 6.32
C ASN A 71 -8.90 -15.09 7.19
N SER A 72 -8.51 -16.36 7.09
CA SER A 72 -7.39 -16.88 7.88
C SER A 72 -6.07 -16.22 7.50
N TYR A 73 -5.80 -16.11 6.20
CA TYR A 73 -4.57 -15.45 5.71
C TYR A 73 -4.59 -13.95 5.96
N PHE A 74 -5.75 -13.32 5.89
CA PHE A 74 -5.91 -11.89 6.19
C PHE A 74 -5.61 -11.58 7.66
N GLU A 75 -6.10 -12.39 8.59
CA GLU A 75 -5.77 -12.23 10.02
C GLU A 75 -4.28 -12.46 10.29
N GLU A 76 -3.70 -13.51 9.71
CA GLU A 76 -2.26 -13.77 9.81
C GLU A 76 -1.44 -12.59 9.26
N TRP A 77 -1.77 -12.11 8.06
CA TRP A 77 -1.10 -10.97 7.45
C TRP A 77 -1.19 -9.71 8.31
N LYS A 78 -2.36 -9.41 8.91
CA LYS A 78 -2.50 -8.28 9.85
C LYS A 78 -1.56 -8.43 11.04
N GLN A 79 -1.48 -9.62 11.64
CA GLN A 79 -0.56 -9.87 12.76
C GLN A 79 0.91 -9.68 12.35
N GLN A 80 1.29 -10.13 11.15
CA GLN A 80 2.65 -9.94 10.62
C GLN A 80 2.98 -8.46 10.40
N VAL A 81 2.06 -7.69 9.81
CA VAL A 81 2.22 -6.24 9.61
C VAL A 81 2.36 -5.51 10.95
N THR A 82 1.51 -5.84 11.92
CA THR A 82 1.58 -5.28 13.28
C THR A 82 2.91 -5.60 13.95
N THR A 83 3.39 -6.83 13.82
CA THR A 83 4.70 -7.25 14.38
C THR A 83 5.85 -6.43 13.78
N MET A 84 5.87 -6.26 12.46
CA MET A 84 6.88 -5.43 11.78
C MET A 84 6.82 -3.97 12.24
N ALA A 85 5.62 -3.39 12.33
CA ALA A 85 5.41 -2.01 12.77
C ALA A 85 5.87 -1.80 14.22
N ASN A 86 5.47 -2.71 15.12
CA ASN A 86 5.84 -2.66 16.54
C ASN A 86 7.36 -2.75 16.72
N ARG A 87 8.04 -3.62 15.96
CA ARG A 87 9.50 -3.71 16.01
C ARG A 87 10.17 -2.39 15.62
N ILE A 88 9.71 -1.72 14.55
CA ILE A 88 10.28 -0.43 14.13
C ILE A 88 10.03 0.65 15.19
N THR A 89 8.84 0.69 15.77
CA THR A 89 8.51 1.60 16.87
C THR A 89 9.42 1.37 18.08
N GLN A 90 9.62 0.11 18.47
CA GLN A 90 10.51 -0.27 19.56
C GLN A 90 11.95 0.20 19.32
N MET A 91 12.49 -0.02 18.12
CA MET A 91 13.84 0.43 17.75
C MET A 91 13.98 1.96 17.83
N ARG A 92 12.93 2.73 17.52
CA ARG A 92 12.96 4.19 17.65
C ARG A 92 13.04 4.63 19.12
N TYR A 93 12.30 3.97 20.00
CA TYR A 93 12.38 4.23 21.44
C TYR A 93 13.76 3.88 21.99
N GLU A 94 14.27 2.69 21.69
CA GLU A 94 15.59 2.25 22.15
C GLU A 94 16.70 3.17 21.66
N LEU A 95 16.65 3.62 20.41
CA LEU A 95 17.60 4.59 19.88
C LEU A 95 17.55 5.90 20.67
N ASN A 96 16.35 6.45 20.89
CA ASN A 96 16.18 7.70 21.62
C ASN A 96 16.68 7.59 23.08
N ASP A 97 16.34 6.51 23.77
CA ASP A 97 16.74 6.27 25.15
C ASP A 97 18.26 6.12 25.28
N ASN A 98 18.89 5.44 24.33
CA ASN A 98 20.35 5.27 24.34
C ASN A 98 21.08 6.59 24.07
N LEU A 99 20.59 7.42 23.15
CA LEU A 99 21.16 8.75 22.91
C LEU A 99 21.08 9.64 24.16
N LYS A 100 19.94 9.63 24.86
CA LYS A 100 19.75 10.33 26.14
C LYS A 100 20.69 9.84 27.23
N LYS A 101 20.85 8.52 27.38
CA LYS A 101 21.77 7.91 28.37
C LYS A 101 23.22 8.31 28.13
N LEU A 102 23.62 8.46 26.87
CA LEU A 102 24.97 8.88 26.50
C LEU A 102 25.20 10.40 26.58
N GLY A 103 24.17 11.19 26.92
CA GLY A 103 24.25 12.65 26.92
C GLY A 103 24.57 13.21 25.54
N THR A 104 24.11 12.53 24.47
CA THR A 104 24.38 12.97 23.09
C THR A 104 23.71 14.32 22.85
N PRO A 105 24.43 15.39 22.46
CA PRO A 105 23.82 16.70 22.24
C PRO A 105 22.75 16.69 21.14
N GLY A 106 21.59 17.30 21.41
CA GLY A 106 20.40 17.32 20.54
C GLY A 106 19.16 16.85 21.27
#